data_AF-A0A091NGE6-F1
#
_entry.id   AF-A0A091NGE6-F1
#
_cell.length_a   1.000
_cell.length_b   1.000
_cell.length_c   1.000
_cell.angle_alpha   90.00
_cell.angle_beta   90.00
_cell.angle_gamma   90.00
#
_symmetry.space_group_name_H-M   'P 1'
#
loop_
_entity.id
_entity.type
_entity.pdbx_description
1 polymer ?
#
loop_
_entity_poly.entity_id
_entity_poly.type
_entity_poly.pdbx_seq_one_letter_code
_entity_poly.pdbx_strand_id
1 'polypeptide(L)'
;MGDVFIRHIELLGYEKRFFPSQHYVYMFLVKWNDLSEKVVYRRFTEIYEFHKALKEMFPIEAGDINVESRIIPHLPAPKWFDGQRSTQNRQSTLAEYCYTLVSLPHKISRCLHVVSFFKVRHDDMNPVTESQTKKPEVFLLPKDSKKSLTDITGPIVLQTYRAIADYEKSSTSEMALKAGDMVDVVEKSENGWWFCQLKNKRGWVPAAYLEPMDGPDESEEQEPNYAGEPYVVQKSYTAVEEDELTLKEGDTIEVIHKLLDGWWVIRKDKTTGYYPSMYLQKTGEVNTSAKSELRNWRAPPRRSTIRNAKSIHKQGRKQISQETYRRNSKKYIQRQRNMQGNSLNKANVIIEKNEPEENKPKAQPAV
;
A
#
# COMPACT_ATOMS: atom_id res chain seq x y z
N MET A 1 44.30 1.66 1.62
CA MET A 1 42.93 1.29 2.03
C MET A 1 42.03 2.39 1.51
N GLY A 2 41.05 2.08 0.68
CA GLY A 2 40.16 3.11 0.12
C GLY A 2 39.26 3.72 1.21
N ASP A 3 38.89 4.99 1.03
CA ASP A 3 37.99 5.67 1.95
C ASP A 3 36.66 4.91 2.07
N VAL A 4 36.21 4.66 3.29
CA VAL A 4 34.93 3.99 3.57
C VAL A 4 33.80 4.98 3.28
N PHE A 5 32.86 4.60 2.42
CA PHE A 5 31.72 5.45 2.08
C PHE A 5 30.43 4.63 1.90
N ILE A 6 29.31 5.34 2.01
CA ILE A 6 27.98 4.76 1.91
C ILE A 6 27.57 4.74 0.44
N ARG A 7 27.16 3.57 -0.06
CA ARG A 7 26.63 3.41 -1.43
C ARG A 7 25.12 3.61 -1.49
N HIS A 8 24.41 3.17 -0.45
CA HIS A 8 22.95 3.23 -0.41
C HIS A 8 22.46 3.26 1.03
N ILE A 9 21.34 3.96 1.24
CA ILE A 9 20.62 3.99 2.51
C ILE A 9 19.16 3.72 2.19
N GLU A 10 18.61 2.66 2.78
CA GLU A 10 17.20 2.31 2.69
C GLU A 10 16.56 2.52 4.06
N LEU A 11 15.48 3.31 4.12
CA LEU A 11 14.68 3.42 5.32
C LEU A 11 13.76 2.19 5.38
N LEU A 12 13.91 1.35 6.40
CA LEU A 12 13.11 0.14 6.57
C LEU A 12 11.79 0.41 7.28
N GLY A 13 11.78 1.41 8.18
CA GLY A 13 10.69 1.59 9.12
C GLY A 13 11.06 2.47 10.30
N TYR A 14 10.27 2.39 11.36
CA TYR A 14 10.60 2.92 12.68
C TYR A 14 10.18 1.95 13.79
N GLU A 15 10.86 2.03 14.93
CA GLU A 15 10.45 1.34 16.14
C GLU A 15 9.94 2.34 17.16
N LYS A 16 8.87 1.98 17.87
CA LYS A 16 8.47 2.62 19.10
C LYS A 16 9.07 1.84 20.26
N ARG A 17 9.96 2.50 20.99
CA ARG A 17 10.65 1.98 22.17
C ARG A 17 10.02 2.58 23.42
N PHE A 18 10.01 1.82 24.51
CA PHE A 18 9.37 2.22 25.77
C PHE A 18 10.35 2.61 26.86
N PHE A 19 11.63 2.26 26.70
CA PHE A 19 12.71 2.52 27.66
C PHE A 19 13.77 3.42 27.02
N PRO A 20 14.32 4.44 27.72
CA PRO A 20 14.02 4.85 29.10
C PRO A 20 12.67 5.59 29.24
N SER A 21 12.12 6.05 28.12
CA SER A 21 10.77 6.59 27.99
C SER A 21 10.22 6.26 26.61
N GLN A 22 8.93 6.47 26.37
CA GLN A 22 8.36 6.23 25.05
C GLN A 22 8.99 7.16 24.01
N HIS A 23 9.63 6.59 23.00
CA HIS A 23 10.25 7.33 21.91
C HIS A 23 10.26 6.52 20.61
N TYR A 24 10.56 7.17 19.50
CA TYR A 24 10.60 6.54 18.18
C TYR A 24 12.01 6.62 17.58
N VAL A 25 12.47 5.53 16.98
CA VAL A 25 13.73 5.46 16.22
C VAL A 25 13.46 4.98 14.80
N TYR A 26 14.08 5.59 13.81
CA TYR A 26 14.01 5.14 12.43
C TYR A 26 15.08 4.09 12.18
N MET A 27 14.72 3.08 11.38
CA MET A 27 15.56 1.94 11.04
C MET A 27 16.13 2.14 9.65
N PHE A 28 17.44 2.30 9.53
CA PHE A 28 18.13 2.49 8.25
C PHE A 28 18.99 1.27 7.93
N LEU A 29 18.78 0.64 6.78
CA LEU A 29 19.71 -0.30 6.19
C LEU A 29 20.77 0.48 5.41
N VAL A 30 22.00 0.44 5.88
CA VAL A 30 23.14 1.16 5.30
C VAL A 30 24.01 0.16 4.56
N LYS A 31 24.18 0.37 3.25
CA LYS A 31 25.04 -0.44 2.37
C LYS A 31 26.34 0.30 2.10
N TRP A 32 27.44 -0.27 2.55
CA TRP A 32 28.78 0.32 2.46
C TRP A 32 29.50 -0.10 1.18
N ASN A 33 30.57 0.61 0.84
CA ASN A 33 31.41 0.32 -0.33
C ASN A 33 32.17 -1.01 -0.24
N ASP A 34 32.41 -1.50 0.97
CA ASP A 34 33.00 -2.83 1.24
C ASP A 34 31.98 -3.99 1.13
N LEU A 35 30.79 -3.70 0.59
CA LEU A 35 29.66 -4.62 0.45
C LEU A 35 28.99 -5.02 1.78
N SER A 36 29.43 -4.48 2.92
CA SER A 36 28.73 -4.72 4.19
C SER A 36 27.39 -4.00 4.22
N GLU A 37 26.40 -4.66 4.81
CA GLU A 37 25.07 -4.12 5.04
C GLU A 37 24.78 -4.17 6.54
N LYS A 38 24.38 -3.03 7.12
CA LYS A 38 24.12 -2.92 8.56
C LYS A 38 22.85 -2.11 8.80
N VAL A 39 22.03 -2.56 9.75
CA VAL A 39 20.88 -1.79 10.23
C VAL A 39 21.33 -0.88 11.37
N VAL A 40 20.96 0.40 11.29
CA VAL A 40 21.22 1.40 12.33
C VAL A 40 19.95 2.14 12.71
N TYR A 41 19.88 2.59 13.96
CA TYR A 41 18.69 3.22 14.55
C TYR A 41 18.99 4.66 14.93
N ARG A 42 18.17 5.62 14.47
CA ARG A 42 18.36 7.04 14.79
C ARG A 42 17.04 7.71 15.15
N ARG A 43 17.03 8.57 16.17
CA ARG A 43 15.87 9.42 16.48
C ARG A 43 15.79 10.56 15.48
N PHE A 44 14.57 11.09 15.28
CA PHE A 44 14.38 12.26 14.41
C PHE A 44 15.24 13.46 14.85
N THR A 45 15.34 13.69 16.15
CA THR A 45 16.14 14.77 16.73
C THR A 45 17.61 14.64 16.34
N GLU A 46 18.16 13.43 16.37
CA GLU A 46 19.55 13.17 15.95
C GLU A 46 19.75 13.42 14.45
N ILE A 47 18.78 13.03 13.63
CA ILE A 47 18.81 13.29 12.18
C ILE A 47 18.76 14.80 11.90
N TYR A 48 17.94 15.54 12.66
CA TYR A 48 17.81 16.98 12.51
C TYR A 48 19.07 17.74 12.95
N GLU A 49 19.68 17.36 14.08
CA GLU A 49 20.97 17.94 14.51
C GLU A 49 22.08 17.60 13.52
N PHE A 50 22.10 16.36 13.00
CA PHE A 50 22.99 15.99 11.89
C PHE A 50 22.79 16.90 10.68
N HIS A 51 21.54 17.13 10.26
CA HIS A 51 21.21 17.98 9.13
C HIS A 51 21.65 19.43 9.35
N LYS A 52 21.43 19.98 10.54
CA LYS A 52 21.84 21.34 10.90
C LYS A 52 23.36 21.51 10.80
N ALA A 53 24.12 20.58 11.39
CA ALA A 53 25.57 20.60 11.28
C ALA A 53 26.05 20.41 9.83
N LEU A 54 25.37 19.60 9.02
CA LEU A 54 25.69 19.44 7.60
C LEU A 54 25.51 20.76 6.83
N LYS A 55 24.44 21.53 7.12
CA LYS A 55 24.24 22.86 6.53
C LYS A 55 25.35 23.83 6.93
N GLU A 56 25.74 23.84 8.21
CA GLU A 56 26.81 24.70 8.73
C GLU A 56 28.18 24.38 8.09
N MET A 57 28.44 23.11 7.76
CA MET A 57 29.67 22.68 7.08
C MET A 57 29.71 23.07 5.58
N PHE A 58 28.55 23.23 4.94
CA PHE A 58 28.42 23.45 3.50
C PHE A 58 27.42 24.58 3.20
N PRO A 59 27.70 25.83 3.61
CA PRO A 59 26.74 26.93 3.56
C PRO A 59 26.35 27.35 2.12
N ILE A 60 27.24 27.14 1.14
CA ILE A 60 26.95 27.42 -0.27
C ILE A 60 25.92 26.42 -0.79
N GLU A 61 26.19 25.12 -0.59
CA GLU A 61 25.36 24.00 -1.04
C GLU A 61 24.06 23.86 -0.24
N ALA A 62 24.02 24.44 0.96
CA ALA A 62 22.81 24.61 1.76
C ALA A 62 21.89 25.73 1.25
N GLY A 63 22.40 26.60 0.37
CA GLY A 63 21.68 27.76 -0.15
C GLY A 63 21.69 28.97 0.79
N ASP A 64 22.54 28.99 1.82
CA ASP A 64 22.61 30.08 2.80
C ASP A 64 23.35 31.32 2.23
N ILE A 65 24.18 31.14 1.20
CA ILE A 65 24.88 32.23 0.47
C ILE A 65 24.16 32.58 -0.84
N ASN A 66 23.80 31.57 -1.65
CA ASN A 66 23.00 31.73 -2.86
C ASN A 66 21.98 30.60 -2.96
N VAL A 67 20.69 30.95 -3.02
CA VAL A 67 19.56 30.00 -3.10
C VAL A 67 19.69 29.08 -4.31
N GLU A 68 20.21 29.56 -5.44
CA GLU A 68 20.38 28.76 -6.67
C GLU A 68 21.45 27.68 -6.54
N SER A 69 22.37 27.82 -5.58
CA SER A 69 23.43 26.84 -5.32
C SER A 69 22.97 25.72 -4.38
N ARG A 70 21.71 25.75 -3.93
CA ARG A 70 21.19 24.76 -2.99
C ARG A 70 21.07 23.38 -3.63
N ILE A 71 21.82 22.43 -3.10
CA ILE A 71 21.73 21.02 -3.42
C ILE A 71 21.44 20.15 -2.19
N ILE A 72 21.71 20.65 -0.97
CA ILE A 72 21.39 19.92 0.25
C ILE A 72 19.86 19.88 0.43
N PRO A 73 19.26 18.68 0.54
CA PRO A 73 17.81 18.51 0.63
C PRO A 73 17.26 19.20 1.89
N HIS A 74 16.03 19.70 1.80
CA HIS A 74 15.35 20.29 2.94
C HIS A 74 14.89 19.21 3.93
N LEU A 75 15.13 19.43 5.23
CA LEU A 75 14.54 18.62 6.29
C LEU A 75 13.70 19.50 7.22
N PRO A 76 12.40 19.20 7.42
CA PRO A 76 11.54 20.02 8.26
C PRO A 76 11.95 19.95 9.73
N ALA A 77 11.79 21.07 10.45
CA ALA A 77 12.08 21.14 11.86
C ALA A 77 11.22 20.17 12.70
N PRO A 78 11.74 19.67 13.83
CA PRO A 78 10.97 18.82 14.73
C PRO A 78 9.76 19.58 15.27
N LYS A 79 8.60 18.92 15.29
CA LYS A 79 7.43 19.45 15.99
C LYS A 79 7.53 19.12 17.48
N TRP A 80 6.96 19.97 18.32
CA TRP A 80 7.01 19.83 19.79
C TRP A 80 6.32 18.55 20.31
N PHE A 81 5.43 17.94 19.51
CA PHE A 81 4.77 16.68 19.81
C PHE A 81 5.12 15.61 18.77
N ASP A 82 5.83 14.57 19.22
CA ASP A 82 6.14 13.39 18.42
C ASP A 82 5.34 12.17 18.88
N GLY A 83 4.22 11.94 18.19
CA GLY A 83 3.43 10.71 18.28
C GLY A 83 3.67 9.81 17.07
N GLN A 84 3.15 8.58 17.13
CA GLN A 84 3.30 7.57 16.09
C GLN A 84 2.95 8.08 14.68
N ARG A 85 1.85 8.83 14.53
CA ARG A 85 1.43 9.43 13.25
C ARG A 85 2.42 10.47 12.71
N SER A 86 3.06 11.25 13.59
CA SER A 86 4.13 12.20 13.22
C SER A 86 5.33 11.43 12.65
N THR A 87 5.73 10.37 13.35
CA THR A 87 6.83 9.49 12.96
C THR A 87 6.56 8.81 11.61
N GLN A 88 5.37 8.25 11.44
CA GLN A 88 4.93 7.61 10.21
C GLN A 88 4.95 8.58 9.01
N ASN A 89 4.35 9.78 9.18
CA ASN A 89 4.29 10.78 8.11
C ASN A 89 5.67 11.28 7.65
N ARG A 90 6.70 11.17 8.51
CA ARG A 90 8.08 11.58 8.17
C ARG A 90 8.85 10.52 7.39
N GLN A 91 8.37 9.27 7.32
CA GLN A 91 9.10 8.19 6.67
C GLN A 91 9.40 8.49 5.20
N SER A 92 8.40 8.95 4.44
CA SER A 92 8.60 9.32 3.02
C SER A 92 9.63 10.44 2.87
N THR A 93 9.53 11.51 3.69
CA THR A 93 10.48 12.61 3.67
C THR A 93 11.90 12.15 4.02
N LEU A 94 12.05 11.25 5.00
CA LEU A 94 13.37 10.73 5.39
C LEU A 94 13.96 9.79 4.35
N ALA A 95 13.14 8.96 3.70
CA ALA A 95 13.59 8.10 2.61
C ALA A 95 14.13 8.94 1.44
N GLU A 96 13.39 9.96 1.02
CA GLU A 96 13.81 10.91 -0.02
C GLU A 96 15.06 11.70 0.39
N TYR A 97 15.12 12.15 1.65
CA TYR A 97 16.28 12.85 2.21
C TYR A 97 17.55 11.99 2.13
N CYS A 98 17.49 10.74 2.58
CA CYS A 98 18.61 9.81 2.55
C CYS A 98 19.05 9.46 1.12
N TYR A 99 18.09 9.23 0.21
CA TYR A 99 18.37 9.00 -1.20
C TYR A 99 19.12 10.18 -1.83
N THR A 100 18.64 11.40 -1.57
CA THR A 100 19.26 12.63 -2.09
C THR A 100 20.63 12.87 -1.48
N LEU A 101 20.78 12.66 -0.17
CA LEU A 101 22.03 12.85 0.57
C LEU A 101 23.18 11.99 0.00
N VAL A 102 22.91 10.72 -0.28
CA VAL A 102 23.92 9.80 -0.85
C VAL A 102 24.25 10.16 -2.30
N SER A 103 23.29 10.78 -3.01
CA SER A 103 23.45 11.24 -4.39
C SER A 103 24.18 12.59 -4.52
N LEU A 104 24.48 13.27 -3.41
CA LEU A 104 25.23 14.54 -3.43
C LEU A 104 26.69 14.34 -3.86
N PRO A 105 27.37 15.41 -4.33
CA PRO A 105 28.79 15.38 -4.65
C PRO A 105 29.63 14.76 -3.54
N HIS A 106 30.69 14.02 -3.92
CA HIS A 106 31.49 13.22 -2.98
C HIS A 106 32.05 14.02 -1.79
N LYS A 107 32.35 15.31 -1.97
CA LYS A 107 32.78 16.21 -0.88
C LYS A 107 31.76 16.31 0.27
N ILE A 108 30.48 16.09 -0.02
CA ILE A 108 29.39 16.10 0.97
C ILE A 108 29.02 14.66 1.34
N SER A 109 28.65 13.82 0.36
CA SER A 109 28.10 12.48 0.62
C SER A 109 29.09 11.52 1.29
N ARG A 110 30.40 11.77 1.14
CA ARG A 110 31.48 10.96 1.75
C ARG A 110 32.21 11.69 2.88
N CYS A 111 31.71 12.85 3.32
CA CYS A 111 32.36 13.58 4.40
C CYS A 111 32.24 12.79 5.72
N LEU A 112 33.17 13.04 6.63
CA LEU A 112 33.24 12.32 7.90
C LEU A 112 31.95 12.43 8.72
N HIS A 113 31.24 13.56 8.63
CA HIS A 113 29.98 13.77 9.34
C HIS A 113 28.87 12.80 8.86
N VAL A 114 28.73 12.62 7.54
CA VAL A 114 27.78 11.66 6.95
C VAL A 114 28.17 10.22 7.32
N VAL A 115 29.43 9.86 7.11
CA VAL A 115 29.93 8.51 7.38
C VAL A 115 29.81 8.15 8.86
N SER A 116 30.16 9.07 9.76
CA SER A 116 30.08 8.85 11.21
C SER A 116 28.63 8.72 11.69
N PHE A 117 27.71 9.51 11.13
CA PHE A 117 26.31 9.47 11.53
C PHE A 117 25.66 8.10 11.27
N PHE A 118 25.98 7.45 10.14
CA PHE A 118 25.43 6.15 9.76
C PHE A 118 26.28 4.94 10.20
N LYS A 119 27.41 5.16 10.86
CA LYS A 119 28.23 4.07 11.41
C LYS A 119 27.47 3.32 12.51
N VAL A 120 27.62 2.00 12.57
CA VAL A 120 27.02 1.16 13.61
C VAL A 120 27.51 1.61 14.99
N ARG A 121 26.58 1.91 15.89
CA ARG A 121 26.82 2.25 17.30
C ARG A 121 26.60 1.03 18.18
N HIS A 122 27.11 1.08 19.41
CA HIS A 122 26.87 0.01 20.39
C HIS A 122 25.36 -0.22 20.63
N ASP A 123 24.58 0.86 20.70
CA ASP A 123 23.13 0.83 20.89
C ASP A 123 22.35 0.22 19.71
N ASP A 124 22.97 0.11 18.53
CA ASP A 124 22.38 -0.53 17.35
C ASP A 124 22.48 -2.07 17.44
N MET A 125 23.50 -2.58 18.15
CA MET A 125 23.76 -4.01 18.31
C MET A 125 23.07 -4.59 19.56
N ASN A 126 23.06 -3.82 20.66
CA ASN A 126 22.46 -4.20 21.93
C ASN A 126 21.43 -3.15 22.35
N PRO A 127 20.19 -3.18 21.83
CA PRO A 127 19.16 -2.24 22.26
C PRO A 127 18.89 -2.47 23.75
N VAL A 128 19.09 -1.45 24.58
CA VAL A 128 18.89 -1.53 26.05
C VAL A 128 17.48 -2.01 26.33
N THR A 129 17.34 -3.29 26.69
CA THR A 129 16.08 -3.94 27.03
C THR A 129 16.17 -4.36 28.49
N GLU A 130 15.99 -3.41 29.41
CA GLU A 130 15.73 -3.78 30.80
C GLU A 130 14.32 -4.37 30.91
N SER A 131 14.27 -5.66 31.24
CA SER A 131 13.28 -6.27 32.13
C SER A 131 11.78 -6.03 31.81
N GLN A 132 11.21 -7.00 31.08
CA GLN A 132 9.83 -7.50 31.22
C GLN A 132 8.60 -6.58 30.98
N THR A 133 8.71 -5.29 30.63
CA THR A 133 7.50 -4.43 30.62
C THR A 133 6.89 -4.05 29.26
N LYS A 134 7.55 -4.19 28.11
CA LYS A 134 6.97 -4.20 26.75
C LYS A 134 8.07 -4.33 25.68
N LYS A 135 7.89 -5.18 24.67
CA LYS A 135 8.80 -5.27 23.51
C LYS A 135 8.66 -4.02 22.62
N PRO A 136 9.72 -3.56 21.94
CA PRO A 136 9.60 -2.50 20.94
C PRO A 136 8.56 -2.86 19.86
N GLU A 137 7.70 -1.91 19.49
CA GLU A 137 6.74 -2.07 18.39
C GLU A 137 7.43 -1.61 17.09
N VAL A 138 7.54 -2.48 16.09
CA VAL A 138 8.21 -2.19 14.82
C VAL A 138 7.19 -1.88 13.74
N PHE A 139 7.37 -0.76 13.04
CA PHE A 139 6.52 -0.25 11.97
C PHE A 139 7.33 -0.13 10.68
N LEU A 140 7.18 -1.09 9.77
CA LEU A 140 7.93 -1.12 8.51
C LEU A 140 7.28 -0.24 7.43
N LEU A 141 8.08 0.24 6.48
CA LEU A 141 7.58 0.87 5.27
C LEU A 141 6.90 -0.17 4.37
N PRO A 142 5.72 0.11 3.80
CA PRO A 142 5.15 -0.71 2.74
C PRO A 142 6.15 -0.79 1.59
N LYS A 143 6.64 -2.00 1.28
CA LYS A 143 7.58 -2.21 0.18
C LYS A 143 6.79 -2.18 -1.13
N ASP A 144 7.11 -1.24 -2.02
CA ASP A 144 6.57 -1.27 -3.39
C ASP A 144 6.91 -2.63 -4.02
N SER A 145 5.89 -3.29 -4.57
CA SER A 145 5.87 -4.70 -5.00
C SER A 145 6.70 -5.03 -6.25
N LYS A 146 7.81 -4.32 -6.49
CA LYS A 146 8.83 -4.68 -7.49
C LYS A 146 9.96 -5.46 -6.81
N LYS A 147 9.78 -6.76 -6.65
CA LYS A 147 10.81 -7.69 -6.12
C LYS A 147 12.07 -7.68 -7.00
N SER A 148 13.20 -7.22 -6.47
CA SER A 148 14.54 -7.63 -6.92
C SER A 148 14.89 -8.97 -6.26
N LEU A 149 15.39 -9.94 -7.04
CA LEU A 149 15.69 -11.32 -6.63
C LEU A 149 16.89 -11.47 -5.68
N THR A 150 17.48 -10.37 -5.21
CA THR A 150 18.71 -10.37 -4.40
C THR A 150 18.50 -10.16 -2.89
N ASP A 151 17.28 -9.85 -2.43
CA ASP A 151 17.03 -9.41 -1.05
C ASP A 151 16.43 -10.53 -0.17
N ILE A 152 17.20 -11.60 0.09
CA ILE A 152 16.74 -12.75 0.91
C ILE A 152 17.16 -12.62 2.40
N THR A 153 17.95 -11.62 2.79
CA THR A 153 18.63 -11.60 4.11
C THR A 153 18.03 -10.70 5.19
N GLY A 154 16.89 -10.04 4.95
CA GLY A 154 16.17 -9.30 6.00
C GLY A 154 15.29 -10.24 6.85
N PRO A 155 15.14 -10.01 8.18
CA PRO A 155 14.14 -10.73 8.95
C PRO A 155 12.76 -10.40 8.37
N ILE A 156 12.09 -11.40 7.81
CA ILE A 156 10.71 -11.28 7.34
C ILE A 156 9.83 -11.12 8.60
N VAL A 157 9.47 -9.88 8.93
CA VAL A 157 8.51 -9.59 10.00
C VAL A 157 7.12 -9.78 9.43
N LEU A 158 6.52 -10.90 9.79
CA LEU A 158 5.16 -11.23 9.42
C LEU A 158 4.17 -10.40 10.24
N GLN A 159 3.07 -9.99 9.63
CA GLN A 159 2.01 -9.31 10.37
C GLN A 159 1.22 -10.33 11.17
N THR A 160 1.07 -10.08 12.47
CA THR A 160 0.28 -10.96 13.32
C THR A 160 -1.20 -10.53 13.30
N TYR A 161 -2.07 -11.49 13.04
CA TYR A 161 -3.51 -11.37 13.05
C TYR A 161 -4.10 -12.31 14.10
N ARG A 162 -5.34 -12.05 14.49
CA ARG A 162 -6.08 -12.89 15.44
C ARG A 162 -7.29 -13.53 14.76
N ALA A 163 -7.51 -14.81 15.04
CA ALA A 163 -8.72 -15.49 14.60
C ALA A 163 -9.94 -15.01 15.39
N ILE A 164 -10.98 -14.55 14.70
CA ILE A 164 -12.23 -14.10 15.32
C ILE A 164 -13.22 -15.24 15.59
N ALA A 165 -13.05 -16.39 14.95
CA ALA A 165 -13.92 -17.55 15.09
C ALA A 165 -13.17 -18.84 14.76
N ASP A 166 -13.77 -19.97 15.13
CA ASP A 166 -13.27 -21.30 14.76
C ASP A 166 -13.45 -21.53 13.26
N TYR A 167 -12.39 -21.96 12.59
CA TYR A 167 -12.39 -22.37 11.19
C TYR A 167 -11.94 -23.82 11.08
N GLU A 168 -12.78 -24.66 10.49
CA GLU A 168 -12.46 -26.06 10.22
C GLU A 168 -11.97 -26.20 8.77
N LYS A 169 -10.81 -26.83 8.59
CA LYS A 169 -10.20 -27.01 7.28
C LYS A 169 -10.98 -28.04 6.45
N SER A 170 -11.12 -27.78 5.16
CA SER A 170 -11.76 -28.64 4.18
C SER A 170 -10.77 -29.40 3.28
N SER A 171 -9.51 -28.96 3.26
CA SER A 171 -8.43 -29.60 2.51
C SER A 171 -7.13 -29.76 3.32
N THR A 172 -6.17 -30.51 2.79
CA THR A 172 -4.86 -30.70 3.42
C THR A 172 -3.98 -29.46 3.37
N SER A 173 -4.23 -28.55 2.43
CA SER A 173 -3.49 -27.30 2.24
C SER A 173 -4.00 -26.16 3.13
N GLU A 174 -5.21 -26.32 3.69
CA GLU A 174 -5.82 -25.38 4.63
C GLU A 174 -5.36 -25.64 6.08
N MET A 175 -5.35 -24.59 6.88
CA MET A 175 -5.06 -24.65 8.32
C MET A 175 -6.32 -24.34 9.12
N ALA A 176 -6.67 -25.21 10.08
CA ALA A 176 -7.76 -24.95 11.00
C ALA A 176 -7.36 -23.85 12.01
N LEU A 177 -8.33 -23.05 12.44
CA LEU A 177 -8.17 -21.98 13.44
C LEU A 177 -9.14 -22.19 14.60
N LYS A 178 -8.72 -21.79 15.79
CA LYS A 178 -9.60 -21.61 16.94
C LYS A 178 -9.74 -20.12 17.27
N ALA A 179 -10.91 -19.71 17.70
CA ALA A 179 -11.18 -18.32 18.05
C ALA A 179 -10.17 -17.84 19.11
N GLY A 180 -9.45 -16.76 18.79
CA GLY A 180 -8.38 -16.20 19.60
C GLY A 180 -6.96 -16.65 19.23
N ASP A 181 -6.80 -17.58 18.28
CA ASP A 181 -5.48 -17.95 17.78
C ASP A 181 -4.77 -16.75 17.15
N MET A 182 -3.47 -16.62 17.44
CA MET A 182 -2.60 -15.58 16.88
C MET A 182 -1.80 -16.18 15.74
N VAL A 183 -2.00 -15.69 14.52
CA VAL A 183 -1.36 -16.20 13.31
C VAL A 183 -0.50 -15.14 12.68
N ASP A 184 0.65 -15.55 12.15
CA ASP A 184 1.52 -14.68 11.37
C ASP A 184 1.19 -14.85 9.88
N VAL A 185 0.82 -13.77 9.21
CA VAL A 185 0.46 -13.77 7.79
C VAL A 185 1.73 -13.72 6.95
N VAL A 186 1.98 -14.81 6.22
CA VAL A 186 3.13 -15.00 5.31
C VAL A 186 2.84 -14.43 3.93
N GLU A 187 1.63 -14.65 3.42
CA GLU A 187 1.21 -14.18 2.11
C GLU A 187 -0.26 -13.76 2.15
N LYS A 188 -0.54 -12.51 1.79
CA LYS A 188 -1.90 -12.02 1.50
C LYS A 188 -2.20 -12.20 0.03
N SER A 189 -3.43 -12.57 -0.28
CA SER A 189 -3.92 -12.68 -1.64
C SER A 189 -5.29 -12.03 -1.76
N GLU A 190 -5.50 -11.32 -2.88
CA GLU A 190 -6.81 -10.72 -3.22
C GLU A 190 -7.89 -11.77 -3.45
N ASN A 191 -7.54 -13.06 -3.53
CA ASN A 191 -8.49 -14.18 -3.63
C ASN A 191 -9.16 -14.54 -2.29
N GLY A 192 -8.75 -13.90 -1.18
CA GLY A 192 -9.31 -14.08 0.15
C GLY A 192 -8.78 -15.26 0.96
N TRP A 193 -7.87 -16.05 0.38
CA TRP A 193 -7.11 -17.07 1.08
C TRP A 193 -5.72 -16.53 1.39
N TRP A 194 -5.36 -16.46 2.66
CA TRP A 194 -4.05 -16.01 3.09
C TRP A 194 -3.23 -17.18 3.63
N PHE A 195 -1.95 -17.22 3.30
CA PHE A 195 -1.05 -18.23 3.82
C PHE A 195 -0.53 -17.77 5.17
N CYS A 196 -0.82 -18.53 6.22
CA CYS A 196 -0.51 -18.16 7.60
C CYS A 196 0.32 -19.22 8.31
N GLN A 197 1.07 -18.78 9.30
CA GLN A 197 1.79 -19.63 10.25
C GLN A 197 1.19 -19.49 11.65
N LEU A 198 0.89 -20.63 12.27
CA LEU A 198 0.46 -20.73 13.67
C LEU A 198 1.38 -21.71 14.40
N LYS A 199 2.29 -21.19 15.23
CA LYS A 199 3.30 -22.00 15.93
C LYS A 199 4.09 -22.86 14.92
N ASN A 200 3.91 -24.19 14.96
CA ASN A 200 4.57 -25.18 14.11
C ASN A 200 3.70 -25.65 12.93
N LYS A 201 2.54 -25.02 12.70
CA LYS A 201 1.64 -25.32 11.58
C LYS A 201 1.63 -24.17 10.57
N ARG A 202 1.45 -24.50 9.30
CA ARG A 202 1.27 -23.54 8.20
C ARG A 202 0.16 -24.03 7.30
N GLY A 203 -0.54 -23.10 6.66
CA GLY A 203 -1.55 -23.41 5.67
C GLY A 203 -2.38 -22.19 5.34
N TRP A 204 -3.25 -22.36 4.36
CA TRP A 204 -4.16 -21.31 3.92
C TRP A 204 -5.34 -21.18 4.88
N VAL A 205 -5.73 -19.95 5.16
CA VAL A 205 -6.90 -19.62 5.97
C VAL A 205 -7.71 -18.52 5.29
N PRO A 206 -9.04 -18.46 5.48
CA PRO A 206 -9.84 -17.38 4.94
C PRO A 206 -9.53 -16.07 5.68
N ALA A 207 -9.21 -15.02 4.94
CA ALA A 207 -8.95 -13.68 5.50
C ALA A 207 -10.15 -13.14 6.30
N ALA A 208 -11.37 -13.53 5.94
CA ALA A 208 -12.59 -13.18 6.65
C ALA A 208 -12.63 -13.65 8.13
N TYR A 209 -11.83 -14.66 8.50
CA TYR A 209 -11.74 -15.19 9.86
C TYR A 209 -10.66 -14.52 10.71
N LEU A 210 -9.87 -13.62 10.11
CA LEU A 210 -8.76 -12.94 10.77
C LEU A 210 -9.11 -11.48 11.04
N GLU A 211 -8.56 -10.90 12.09
CA GLU A 211 -8.57 -9.46 12.33
C GLU A 211 -7.14 -8.96 12.64
N PRO A 212 -6.75 -7.76 12.17
CA PRO A 212 -5.46 -7.18 12.52
C PRO A 212 -5.38 -6.90 14.03
N MET A 213 -4.17 -6.85 14.58
CA MET A 213 -3.97 -6.58 16.01
C MET A 213 -3.96 -5.09 16.35
N ASP A 214 -3.58 -4.24 15.39
CA ASP A 214 -3.43 -2.79 15.53
C ASP A 214 -4.73 -2.02 15.30
N GLY A 215 -5.72 -2.64 14.67
CA GLY A 215 -7.07 -2.07 14.51
C GLY A 215 -8.02 -2.99 13.75
N PRO A 216 -9.32 -2.64 13.69
CA PRO A 216 -10.32 -3.43 12.97
C PRO A 216 -10.28 -3.25 11.44
N ASP A 217 -9.59 -2.22 10.96
CA ASP A 217 -9.49 -1.85 9.54
C ASP A 217 -8.25 -2.51 8.91
N GLU A 218 -8.38 -3.06 7.70
CA GLU A 218 -7.27 -3.63 6.94
C GLU A 218 -6.47 -2.52 6.24
N SER A 219 -5.20 -2.35 6.63
CA SER A 219 -4.38 -1.21 6.18
C SER A 219 -3.86 -1.33 4.76
N GLU A 220 -3.80 -2.55 4.21
CA GLU A 220 -3.38 -2.81 2.82
C GLU A 220 -4.56 -2.91 1.83
N GLU A 221 -5.78 -2.63 2.28
CA GLU A 221 -6.94 -2.66 1.41
C GLU A 221 -6.93 -1.48 0.42
N GLN A 222 -7.14 -1.78 -0.86
CA GLN A 222 -7.15 -0.77 -1.92
C GLN A 222 -8.42 0.09 -1.85
N GLU A 223 -8.35 1.35 -2.27
CA GLU A 223 -9.55 2.19 -2.38
C GLU A 223 -10.45 1.77 -3.57
N PRO A 224 -11.78 2.02 -3.52
CA PRO A 224 -12.67 1.72 -4.63
C PRO A 224 -12.33 2.47 -5.92
N ASN A 225 -12.21 1.75 -7.03
CA ASN A 225 -12.08 2.30 -8.37
C ASN A 225 -13.44 2.32 -9.09
N TYR A 226 -14.19 3.41 -8.94
CA TYR A 226 -15.50 3.55 -9.58
C TYR A 226 -15.46 3.64 -11.12
N ALA A 227 -14.28 3.81 -11.73
CA ALA A 227 -14.13 3.67 -13.18
C ALA A 227 -14.52 2.26 -13.63
N GLY A 228 -14.15 1.25 -12.84
CA GLY A 228 -14.36 -0.16 -13.16
C GLY A 228 -13.26 -0.72 -14.04
N GLU A 229 -12.84 -1.95 -13.76
CA GLU A 229 -11.97 -2.73 -14.63
C GLU A 229 -12.79 -3.84 -15.31
N PRO A 230 -12.65 -4.06 -16.63
CA PRO A 230 -13.41 -5.08 -17.35
C PRO A 230 -12.91 -6.50 -17.02
N TYR A 231 -13.84 -7.35 -16.60
CA TYR A 231 -13.61 -8.76 -16.29
C TYR A 231 -14.71 -9.63 -16.89
N VAL A 232 -14.44 -10.93 -17.00
CA VAL A 232 -15.38 -11.97 -17.44
C VAL A 232 -15.54 -12.99 -16.34
N VAL A 233 -16.76 -13.46 -16.12
CA VAL A 233 -17.07 -14.55 -15.21
C VAL A 233 -16.58 -15.87 -15.82
N GLN A 234 -15.66 -16.54 -15.14
CA GLN A 234 -15.14 -17.87 -15.54
C GLN A 234 -15.90 -19.03 -14.90
N LYS A 235 -16.62 -18.79 -13.82
CA LYS A 235 -17.38 -19.82 -13.11
C LYS A 235 -18.66 -19.23 -12.58
N SER A 236 -19.78 -19.86 -12.89
CA SER A 236 -21.10 -19.41 -12.44
C SER A 236 -21.20 -19.45 -10.91
N TYR A 237 -21.94 -18.49 -10.34
CA TYR A 237 -22.20 -18.41 -8.91
C TYR A 237 -23.62 -17.86 -8.68
N THR A 238 -24.30 -18.42 -7.69
CA THR A 238 -25.64 -18.02 -7.28
C THR A 238 -25.54 -17.32 -5.94
N ALA A 239 -26.06 -16.09 -5.85
CA ALA A 239 -26.11 -15.31 -4.63
C ALA A 239 -26.84 -16.07 -3.51
N VAL A 240 -26.21 -16.08 -2.33
CA VAL A 240 -26.74 -16.64 -1.09
C VAL A 240 -27.20 -15.52 -0.15
N GLU A 241 -26.48 -14.39 -0.15
CA GLU A 241 -26.84 -13.18 0.60
C GLU A 241 -27.36 -12.08 -0.33
N GLU A 242 -28.15 -11.14 0.20
CA GLU A 242 -28.81 -10.08 -0.60
C GLU A 242 -27.85 -9.08 -1.26
N ASP A 243 -26.63 -8.99 -0.74
CA ASP A 243 -25.57 -8.10 -1.22
C ASP A 243 -24.63 -8.76 -2.24
N GLU A 244 -24.94 -9.99 -2.67
CA GLU A 244 -24.22 -10.76 -3.69
C GLU A 244 -24.93 -10.74 -5.05
N LEU A 245 -24.20 -11.04 -6.14
CA LEU A 245 -24.79 -11.15 -7.47
C LEU A 245 -24.77 -12.59 -8.00
N THR A 246 -25.91 -13.01 -8.56
CA THR A 246 -26.02 -14.24 -9.35
C THR A 246 -25.57 -13.97 -10.79
N LEU A 247 -24.51 -14.63 -11.24
CA LEU A 247 -23.96 -14.47 -12.59
C LEU A 247 -23.61 -15.82 -13.22
N LYS A 248 -23.65 -15.85 -14.55
CA LYS A 248 -23.31 -17.03 -15.35
C LYS A 248 -21.93 -16.89 -15.96
N GLU A 249 -21.27 -18.02 -16.18
CA GLU A 249 -20.03 -18.07 -16.94
C GLU A 249 -20.18 -17.39 -18.31
N GLY A 250 -19.20 -16.57 -18.68
CA GLY A 250 -19.21 -15.73 -19.87
C GLY A 250 -19.76 -14.32 -19.66
N ASP A 251 -20.43 -14.03 -18.53
CA ASP A 251 -20.90 -12.67 -18.24
C ASP A 251 -19.74 -11.66 -18.16
N THR A 252 -19.85 -10.54 -18.85
CA THR A 252 -18.92 -9.41 -18.73
C THR A 252 -19.36 -8.48 -17.60
N ILE A 253 -18.42 -8.07 -16.75
CA ILE A 253 -18.67 -7.22 -15.58
C ILE A 253 -17.55 -6.19 -15.41
N GLU A 254 -17.77 -5.23 -14.52
CA GLU A 254 -16.76 -4.25 -14.14
C GLU A 254 -16.42 -4.42 -12.65
N VAL A 255 -15.16 -4.74 -12.33
CA VAL A 255 -14.67 -4.79 -10.94
C VAL A 255 -14.41 -3.38 -10.46
N ILE A 256 -15.05 -2.96 -9.36
CA ILE A 256 -14.92 -1.60 -8.81
C ILE A 256 -14.22 -1.56 -7.45
N HIS A 257 -14.03 -2.69 -6.77
CA HIS A 257 -13.26 -2.74 -5.53
C HIS A 257 -12.70 -4.15 -5.27
N LYS A 258 -11.38 -4.28 -5.21
CA LYS A 258 -10.65 -5.53 -4.99
C LYS A 258 -10.33 -5.75 -3.50
N LEU A 259 -11.34 -6.16 -2.74
CA LEU A 259 -11.21 -6.44 -1.30
C LEU A 259 -10.32 -7.66 -1.06
N LEU A 260 -9.52 -7.63 0.01
CA LEU A 260 -8.58 -8.70 0.35
C LEU A 260 -9.23 -9.94 0.98
N ASP A 261 -10.54 -9.90 1.24
CA ASP A 261 -11.30 -11.05 1.72
C ASP A 261 -11.78 -11.99 0.60
N GLY A 262 -11.45 -11.67 -0.65
CA GLY A 262 -11.77 -12.48 -1.82
C GLY A 262 -13.13 -12.17 -2.44
N TRP A 263 -13.94 -11.31 -1.82
CA TRP A 263 -15.27 -10.93 -2.28
C TRP A 263 -15.22 -9.54 -2.86
N TRP A 264 -14.94 -9.44 -4.15
CA TRP A 264 -14.83 -8.15 -4.81
C TRP A 264 -16.19 -7.51 -5.04
N VAL A 265 -16.23 -6.18 -4.99
CA VAL A 265 -17.42 -5.45 -5.41
C VAL A 265 -17.36 -5.28 -6.91
N ILE A 266 -18.38 -5.79 -7.58
CA ILE A 266 -18.53 -5.70 -9.02
C ILE A 266 -19.76 -4.87 -9.39
N ARG A 267 -19.76 -4.38 -10.62
CA ARG A 267 -20.86 -3.71 -11.28
C ARG A 267 -21.26 -4.50 -12.51
N LYS A 268 -22.55 -4.82 -12.59
CA LYS A 268 -23.20 -5.29 -13.82
C LYS A 268 -24.37 -4.37 -14.09
N ASP A 269 -24.36 -3.72 -15.24
CA ASP A 269 -25.33 -2.69 -15.61
C ASP A 269 -25.44 -1.55 -14.58
N LYS A 270 -26.52 -1.54 -13.79
CA LYS A 270 -26.83 -0.51 -12.77
C LYS A 270 -26.78 -1.03 -11.34
N THR A 271 -26.49 -2.32 -11.15
CA THR A 271 -26.43 -2.96 -9.84
C THR A 271 -24.98 -3.17 -9.43
N THR A 272 -24.75 -3.14 -8.12
CA THR A 272 -23.47 -3.50 -7.50
C THR A 272 -23.73 -4.60 -6.48
N GLY A 273 -22.75 -5.48 -6.32
CA GLY A 273 -22.80 -6.54 -5.32
C GLY A 273 -21.46 -7.25 -5.21
N TYR A 274 -21.34 -8.12 -4.23
CA TYR A 274 -20.17 -8.95 -4.02
C TYR A 274 -20.16 -10.12 -4.99
N TYR A 275 -18.96 -10.50 -5.43
CA TYR A 275 -18.72 -11.69 -6.24
C TYR A 275 -17.34 -12.29 -5.93
N PRO A 276 -17.20 -13.63 -5.89
CA PRO A 276 -15.91 -14.25 -5.64
C PRO A 276 -14.88 -13.89 -6.71
N SER A 277 -13.79 -13.24 -6.31
CA SER A 277 -12.70 -12.81 -7.19
C SER A 277 -12.09 -13.96 -7.98
N MET A 278 -11.96 -15.14 -7.36
CA MET A 278 -11.41 -16.35 -8.00
C MET A 278 -12.26 -16.89 -9.15
N TYR A 279 -13.50 -16.42 -9.30
CA TYR A 279 -14.37 -16.79 -10.41
C TYR A 279 -14.34 -15.76 -11.55
N LEU A 280 -13.45 -14.76 -11.46
CA LEU A 280 -13.33 -13.66 -12.42
C LEU A 280 -11.97 -13.72 -13.13
N GLN A 281 -11.95 -13.30 -14.40
CA GLN A 281 -10.73 -13.10 -15.17
C GLN A 281 -10.75 -11.74 -15.84
N LYS A 282 -9.62 -11.04 -15.78
CA LYS A 282 -9.46 -9.76 -16.47
C LYS A 282 -9.57 -9.95 -17.98
N THR A 283 -10.36 -9.12 -18.64
CA THR A 283 -10.53 -9.20 -20.09
C THR A 283 -9.19 -8.99 -20.81
N GLY A 284 -8.81 -9.92 -21.69
CA GLY A 284 -7.56 -9.84 -22.47
C GLY A 284 -6.31 -10.46 -21.82
N GLU A 285 -6.38 -10.96 -20.58
CA GLU A 285 -5.28 -11.72 -19.98
C GLU A 285 -5.32 -13.21 -20.38
N VAL A 286 -4.18 -13.78 -20.78
CA VAL A 286 -4.06 -15.22 -21.09
C VAL A 286 -4.05 -16.04 -19.80
N ASN A 287 -4.79 -17.15 -19.75
CA ASN A 287 -4.82 -18.06 -18.61
C ASN A 287 -3.43 -18.71 -18.42
N THR A 288 -2.76 -18.41 -17.31
CA THR A 288 -1.51 -19.08 -16.90
C THR A 288 -1.79 -20.31 -16.04
N SER A 289 -0.91 -21.32 -16.11
CA SER A 289 -1.06 -22.59 -15.37
C SER A 289 -1.15 -22.44 -13.84
N ALA A 290 -0.56 -21.37 -13.27
CA ALA A 290 -0.68 -21.06 -11.85
C ALA A 290 -2.09 -20.56 -11.45
N LYS A 291 -2.81 -19.87 -12.36
CA LYS A 291 -4.21 -19.47 -12.13
C LYS A 291 -5.17 -20.67 -12.20
N SER A 292 -4.81 -21.75 -12.91
CA SER A 292 -5.65 -22.96 -13.00
C SER A 292 -5.64 -23.83 -11.74
N GLU A 293 -4.55 -23.86 -10.97
CA GLU A 293 -4.50 -24.64 -9.71
C GLU A 293 -5.36 -24.01 -8.61
N LEU A 294 -5.47 -22.67 -8.59
CA LEU A 294 -6.36 -21.92 -7.71
C LEU A 294 -7.85 -22.02 -8.08
N ARG A 295 -8.21 -22.48 -9.29
CA ARG A 295 -9.62 -22.66 -9.71
C ARG A 295 -10.34 -23.79 -8.99
N ASN A 296 -9.58 -24.77 -8.48
CA ASN A 296 -10.14 -25.91 -7.75
C ASN A 296 -10.50 -25.54 -6.31
N TRP A 297 -10.04 -24.38 -5.83
CA TRP A 297 -10.39 -23.89 -4.50
C TRP A 297 -11.81 -23.36 -4.48
N ARG A 298 -12.47 -23.51 -3.33
CA ARG A 298 -13.78 -22.91 -3.10
C ARG A 298 -13.61 -21.42 -2.80
N ALA A 299 -14.63 -20.63 -3.12
CA ALA A 299 -14.71 -19.26 -2.65
C ALA A 299 -14.53 -19.22 -1.13
N PRO A 300 -13.69 -18.31 -0.59
CA PRO A 300 -13.51 -18.21 0.85
C PRO A 300 -14.84 -17.85 1.51
N PRO A 301 -15.13 -18.36 2.71
CA PRO A 301 -16.33 -17.96 3.45
C PRO A 301 -16.32 -16.46 3.76
N ARG A 302 -17.47 -15.79 3.63
CA ARG A 302 -17.61 -14.37 3.97
C ARG A 302 -17.69 -14.16 5.48
N ARG A 303 -17.24 -13.00 5.95
CA ARG A 303 -17.34 -12.64 7.37
C ARG A 303 -18.80 -12.60 7.87
N SER A 304 -19.74 -12.20 7.01
CA SER A 304 -21.19 -12.22 7.30
C SER A 304 -21.72 -13.61 7.65
N THR A 305 -21.11 -14.68 7.12
CA THR A 305 -21.52 -16.06 7.42
C THR A 305 -21.05 -16.57 8.80
N ILE A 306 -20.21 -15.80 9.51
CA ILE A 306 -19.61 -16.19 10.79
C ILE A 306 -20.56 -15.81 11.96
N ARG A 307 -21.26 -16.81 12.53
CA ARG A 307 -22.28 -16.58 13.58
C ARG A 307 -21.75 -16.06 14.92
N ASN A 308 -20.52 -16.44 15.31
CA ASN A 308 -19.95 -16.16 16.65
C ASN A 308 -18.59 -15.45 16.57
N ALA A 309 -18.49 -14.45 15.70
CA ALA A 309 -17.27 -13.64 15.57
C ALA A 309 -16.97 -12.89 16.89
N LYS A 310 -15.78 -13.11 17.45
CA LYS A 310 -15.28 -12.48 18.68
C LYS A 310 -14.11 -11.56 18.34
N SER A 311 -14.40 -10.28 18.15
CA SER A 311 -13.37 -9.26 17.92
C SER A 311 -12.73 -8.80 19.23
N ILE A 312 -11.42 -8.48 19.19
CA ILE A 312 -10.75 -7.73 20.27
C ILE A 312 -11.02 -6.23 20.22
N HIS A 313 -11.52 -5.73 19.08
CA HIS A 313 -11.72 -4.30 18.85
C HIS A 313 -13.10 -3.86 19.32
N LYS A 314 -13.15 -2.74 20.04
CA LYS A 314 -14.44 -2.13 20.45
C LYS A 314 -15.18 -1.48 19.28
N GLN A 315 -14.43 -1.01 18.29
CA GLN A 315 -14.98 -0.40 17.08
C GLN A 315 -15.08 -1.46 16.00
N GLY A 316 -16.18 -1.44 15.23
CA GLY A 316 -16.33 -2.28 14.05
C GLY A 316 -15.45 -1.79 12.90
N ARG A 317 -15.15 -2.71 11.97
CA ARG A 317 -14.47 -2.39 10.70
C ARG A 317 -15.31 -1.42 9.88
N LYS A 318 -14.66 -0.47 9.22
CA LYS A 318 -15.32 0.39 8.24
C LYS A 318 -15.64 -0.42 6.99
N GLN A 319 -16.92 -0.57 6.70
CA GLN A 319 -17.40 -1.23 5.48
C GLN A 319 -18.36 -0.30 4.74
N ILE A 320 -18.13 -0.14 3.44
CA ILE A 320 -19.01 0.64 2.57
C ILE A 320 -20.23 -0.23 2.22
N SER A 321 -21.44 0.30 2.40
CA SER A 321 -22.67 -0.41 2.04
C SER A 321 -22.87 -0.51 0.53
N GLN A 322 -23.57 -1.55 0.06
CA GLN A 322 -23.91 -1.70 -1.36
C GLN A 322 -24.68 -0.50 -1.92
N GLU A 323 -25.57 0.11 -1.14
CA GLU A 323 -26.27 1.33 -1.54
C GLU A 323 -25.32 2.50 -1.79
N THR A 324 -24.25 2.61 -0.96
CA THR A 324 -23.21 3.63 -1.13
C THR A 324 -22.36 3.35 -2.37
N TYR A 325 -21.94 2.10 -2.59
CA TYR A 325 -21.26 1.71 -3.82
C TYR A 325 -22.09 2.04 -5.06
N ARG A 326 -23.36 1.65 -5.07
CA ARG A 326 -24.31 1.92 -6.15
C ARG A 326 -24.45 3.42 -6.42
N ARG A 327 -24.57 4.23 -5.38
CA ARG A 327 -24.68 5.70 -5.49
C ARG A 327 -23.42 6.31 -6.09
N ASN A 328 -22.25 5.96 -5.57
CA ASN A 328 -20.96 6.51 -6.01
C ASN A 328 -20.63 6.08 -7.44
N SER A 329 -20.89 4.81 -7.77
CA SER A 329 -20.79 4.26 -9.12
C SER A 329 -21.66 5.03 -10.13
N LYS A 330 -22.95 5.24 -9.82
CA LYS A 330 -23.86 6.03 -10.67
C LYS A 330 -23.38 7.46 -10.87
N LYS A 331 -22.94 8.13 -9.79
CA LYS A 331 -22.40 9.50 -9.85
C LYS A 331 -21.16 9.58 -10.75
N TYR A 332 -20.25 8.61 -10.65
CA TYR A 332 -19.05 8.55 -11.48
C TYR A 332 -19.41 8.42 -12.97
N ILE A 333 -20.28 7.45 -13.32
CA ILE A 333 -20.72 7.22 -14.70
C ILE A 333 -21.42 8.47 -15.28
N GLN A 334 -22.29 9.11 -14.50
CA GLN A 334 -22.99 10.32 -14.94
C GLN A 334 -22.02 11.48 -15.18
N ARG A 335 -21.01 11.66 -14.32
CA ARG A 335 -19.97 12.68 -14.51
C ARG A 335 -19.15 12.44 -15.76
N GLN A 336 -18.77 11.18 -16.03
CA GLN A 336 -18.05 10.81 -17.25
C GLN A 336 -18.87 11.09 -18.52
N ARG A 337 -20.16 10.71 -18.52
CA ARG A 337 -21.07 11.01 -19.65
C ARG A 337 -21.23 12.51 -19.90
N ASN A 338 -21.37 13.32 -18.85
CA ASN A 338 -21.47 14.77 -18.98
C ASN A 338 -20.19 15.39 -19.54
N MET A 339 -19.01 14.87 -19.17
CA MET A 339 -17.74 15.34 -19.74
C MET A 339 -17.59 14.96 -21.22
N GLN A 340 -17.99 13.76 -21.60
CA GLN A 340 -17.99 13.33 -23.02
C GLN A 340 -19.01 14.11 -23.86
N GLY A 341 -20.21 14.35 -23.34
CA GLY A 341 -21.24 15.17 -24.00
C GLY A 341 -20.80 16.62 -24.21
N ASN A 342 -20.13 17.23 -23.21
CA ASN A 342 -19.55 18.56 -23.36
C ASN A 342 -18.38 18.61 -24.36
N SER A 343 -17.61 17.53 -24.49
CA SER A 343 -16.53 17.42 -25.49
C SER A 343 -17.08 17.31 -26.91
N LEU A 344 -18.12 16.50 -27.12
CA LEU A 344 -18.84 16.38 -28.39
C LEU A 344 -19.52 17.71 -28.79
N ASN A 345 -20.16 18.39 -27.84
CA ASN A 345 -20.75 19.71 -28.08
C ASN A 345 -19.68 20.76 -28.43
N LYS A 346 -18.52 20.76 -27.78
CA LYS A 346 -17.40 21.64 -28.17
C LYS A 346 -16.85 21.30 -29.56
N ALA A 347 -16.73 20.02 -29.90
CA ALA A 347 -16.29 19.60 -31.23
C ALA A 347 -17.30 20.04 -32.32
N ASN A 348 -18.60 19.89 -32.09
CA ASN A 348 -19.63 20.35 -33.02
C ASN A 348 -19.65 21.87 -33.19
N VAL A 349 -19.45 22.65 -32.11
CA VAL A 349 -19.33 24.13 -32.19
C VAL A 349 -18.09 24.57 -32.96
N ILE A 350 -17.02 23.78 -32.97
CA ILE A 350 -15.81 24.05 -33.79
C ILE A 350 -16.06 23.72 -35.26
N ILE A 351 -16.87 22.69 -35.56
CA ILE A 351 -17.22 22.30 -36.93
C ILE A 351 -18.20 23.31 -37.55
N GLU A 352 -19.22 23.79 -36.82
CA GLU A 352 -20.17 24.82 -37.31
C GLU A 352 -19.49 26.18 -37.59
N LYS A 353 -18.34 26.48 -36.96
CA LYS A 353 -17.57 27.70 -37.23
C LYS A 353 -16.67 27.63 -38.48
N ASN A 354 -16.58 26.46 -39.11
CA ASN A 354 -15.71 26.23 -40.27
C ASN A 354 -16.48 25.91 -41.57
N GLU A 355 -17.78 26.22 -41.65
CA GLU A 355 -18.48 26.26 -42.95
C GLU A 355 -18.12 27.55 -43.71
N PRO A 356 -17.64 27.48 -44.96
CA PRO A 356 -17.34 28.67 -45.75
C PRO A 356 -18.62 29.31 -46.30
N GLU A 357 -18.79 30.62 -46.08
CA GLU A 357 -19.86 31.42 -46.69
C GLU A 357 -19.79 31.35 -48.22
N GLU A 358 -20.80 30.72 -48.83
CA GLU A 358 -20.94 30.64 -50.28
C GLU A 358 -21.47 31.98 -50.83
N ASN A 359 -20.57 32.75 -51.47
CA ASN A 359 -20.86 34.01 -52.15
C ASN A 359 -21.77 33.80 -53.38
N LYS A 360 -22.99 34.33 -53.36
CA LYS A 360 -23.86 34.46 -54.55
C LYS A 360 -23.56 35.76 -55.32
N PRO A 361 -23.33 35.71 -56.66
CA PRO A 361 -23.19 36.93 -57.46
C PRO A 361 -24.56 37.50 -57.85
N LYS A 362 -24.73 38.82 -57.68
CA LYS A 362 -25.85 39.60 -58.24
C LYS A 362 -25.52 40.03 -59.67
N ALA A 363 -26.35 39.63 -60.63
CA ALA A 363 -26.43 40.27 -61.94
C ALA A 363 -27.66 41.20 -61.95
N GLN A 364 -27.47 42.47 -62.33
CA GLN A 364 -28.54 43.39 -62.71
C GLN A 364 -28.49 43.58 -64.24
N PRO A 365 -29.62 43.56 -64.96
CA PRO A 365 -29.65 44.02 -66.33
C PRO A 365 -29.86 45.54 -66.40
N ALA A 366 -29.26 46.15 -67.41
CA ALA A 366 -29.41 47.55 -67.77
C ALA A 366 -30.81 47.83 -68.34
N VAL A 367 -31.41 48.98 -67.97
CA VAL A 367 -31.71 50.15 -68.83
C VAL A 367 -31.83 51.38 -67.92
#